data_AF-A0A841CR86-F1
#
_entry.id   AF-A0A841CR86-F1
#
_cell.length_a   1.000
_cell.length_b   1.000
_cell.length_c   1.000
_cell.angle_alpha   90.00
_cell.angle_beta   90.00
_cell.angle_gamma   90.00
#
_symmetry.space_group_name_H-M   'P 1'
#
loop_
_entity.id
_entity.type
_entity.pdbx_description
1 polymer ?
#
loop_
_entity_poly.entity_id
_entity_poly.type
_entity_poly.pdbx_seq_one_letter_code
_entity_poly.pdbx_strand_id
1 'polypeptide(L)'
;MTPRAPLAAVVVLLLSACGGTPENAPENTPGNTPEGGPEAALKALVEAADARDDEAVRKLVCPERWSEARTFAAKQAEAAQFDPRLADIRYRFTAKEVRDRTDTAATGLLDVEVEGLPDDLSPEAHSGLDAMEAPIPVSLLGPDRTIKLVKQGDTWVACR
;
A
#
# COMPACT_ATOMS: atom_id res chain seq x y z
N MET A 1 -30.81 5.80 -67.49
CA MET A 1 -31.43 5.03 -66.39
C MET A 1 -31.01 5.68 -65.08
N THR A 2 -31.97 6.26 -64.37
CA THR A 2 -31.93 6.88 -63.03
C THR A 2 -31.74 5.81 -61.93
N PRO A 3 -31.58 6.14 -60.62
CA PRO A 3 -31.26 7.41 -59.93
C PRO A 3 -30.12 7.23 -58.89
N ARG A 4 -29.56 8.25 -58.22
CA ARG A 4 -30.11 8.90 -57.01
C ARG A 4 -29.28 10.13 -56.63
N ALA A 5 -30.03 11.11 -56.17
CA ALA A 5 -29.68 12.50 -55.93
C ALA A 5 -29.41 12.73 -54.41
N PRO A 6 -29.51 13.96 -53.85
CA PRO A 6 -28.36 14.79 -53.47
C PRO A 6 -28.49 15.34 -52.02
N LEU A 7 -27.80 16.47 -51.74
CA LEU A 7 -27.98 17.43 -50.62
C LEU A 7 -27.09 17.15 -49.40
N ALA A 8 -26.03 17.91 -49.11
CA ALA A 8 -25.90 19.37 -48.92
C ALA A 8 -26.89 19.93 -47.88
N ALA A 9 -26.38 20.33 -46.71
CA ALA A 9 -26.73 21.60 -46.09
C ALA A 9 -25.94 21.81 -44.78
N VAL A 10 -25.50 23.06 -44.65
CA VAL A 10 -24.79 23.71 -43.55
C VAL A 10 -25.79 24.05 -42.43
N VAL A 11 -25.28 24.78 -41.42
CA VAL A 11 -25.96 25.56 -40.36
C VAL A 11 -26.23 24.70 -39.11
N VAL A 12 -25.90 25.07 -37.86
CA VAL A 12 -25.99 26.37 -37.18
C VAL A 12 -25.08 26.36 -35.92
N LEU A 13 -24.35 27.46 -35.69
CA LEU A 13 -23.83 27.88 -34.38
C LEU A 13 -25.00 28.36 -33.51
N LEU A 14 -25.15 27.88 -32.27
CA LEU A 14 -25.76 28.65 -31.17
C LEU A 14 -25.44 28.02 -29.81
N LEU A 15 -24.87 28.84 -28.93
CA LEU A 15 -24.63 28.58 -27.51
C LEU A 15 -25.94 28.55 -26.70
N SER A 16 -25.83 27.98 -25.49
CA SER A 16 -26.62 28.18 -24.26
C SER A 16 -27.77 27.20 -24.00
N ALA A 17 -27.56 26.26 -23.07
CA ALA A 17 -28.47 25.99 -21.94
C ALA A 17 -27.88 24.92 -21.02
N CYS A 18 -28.08 25.10 -19.71
CA CYS A 18 -27.75 24.18 -18.63
C CYS A 18 -28.16 22.73 -18.90
N GLY A 19 -27.32 21.81 -18.45
CA GLY A 19 -27.70 20.44 -18.16
C GLY A 19 -26.87 19.42 -18.91
N GLY A 20 -26.10 18.63 -18.16
CA GLY A 20 -25.57 17.37 -18.65
C GLY A 20 -24.10 17.41 -19.06
N THR A 21 -23.27 17.03 -18.10
CA THR A 21 -22.10 16.15 -18.27
C THR A 21 -20.96 16.63 -19.18
N PRO A 22 -19.81 17.06 -18.61
CA PRO A 22 -18.55 17.00 -19.33
C PRO A 22 -17.94 15.59 -19.20
N GLU A 23 -17.86 14.96 -20.36
CA GLU A 23 -17.04 13.82 -20.69
C GLU A 23 -15.54 14.18 -20.58
N ASN A 24 -14.78 13.28 -19.94
CA ASN A 24 -13.32 13.12 -20.00
C ASN A 24 -12.43 14.35 -19.70
N ALA A 25 -12.31 14.66 -18.40
CA ALA A 25 -11.02 15.07 -17.85
C ALA A 25 -10.19 13.80 -17.56
N PRO A 26 -8.84 13.80 -17.76
CA PRO A 26 -8.01 12.70 -17.28
C PRO A 26 -8.14 12.67 -15.75
N GLU A 27 -8.92 11.70 -15.28
CA GLU A 27 -9.20 11.46 -13.88
C GLU A 27 -7.87 11.27 -13.16
N ASN A 28 -7.65 12.13 -12.16
CA ASN A 28 -6.56 12.01 -11.21
C ASN A 28 -6.44 10.56 -10.77
N THR A 29 -5.22 10.02 -10.83
CA THR A 29 -4.86 8.74 -10.21
C THR A 29 -5.51 8.67 -8.83
N PRO A 30 -6.35 7.66 -8.53
CA PRO A 30 -6.89 7.51 -7.18
C PRO A 30 -5.70 7.31 -6.25
N GLY A 31 -5.43 8.31 -5.43
CA GLY A 31 -4.72 8.08 -4.20
C GLY A 31 -5.56 7.06 -3.44
N ASN A 32 -5.04 5.84 -3.29
CA ASN A 32 -5.63 4.80 -2.45
C ASN A 32 -5.59 5.24 -0.98
N THR A 33 -6.38 6.25 -0.62
CA THR A 33 -6.88 6.40 0.74
C THR A 33 -8.04 5.43 0.86
N PRO A 34 -7.94 4.38 1.69
CA PRO A 34 -9.02 3.41 1.84
C PRO A 34 -10.26 4.12 2.39
N GLU A 35 -11.23 4.42 1.50
CA GLU A 35 -12.60 4.72 1.88
C GLU A 35 -13.21 3.44 2.48
N GLY A 36 -12.96 3.23 3.75
CA GLY A 36 -13.38 2.03 4.45
C GLY A 36 -12.78 2.04 5.84
N GLY A 37 -13.50 1.45 6.80
CA GLY A 37 -13.08 1.41 8.19
C GLY A 37 -11.71 0.73 8.41
N PRO A 38 -11.36 0.45 9.68
CA PRO A 38 -10.06 -0.12 10.02
C PRO A 38 -9.75 -1.44 9.28
N GLU A 39 -10.76 -2.23 8.91
CA GLU A 39 -10.60 -3.46 8.13
C GLU A 39 -10.05 -3.20 6.72
N ALA A 40 -10.54 -2.14 6.05
CA ALA A 40 -10.08 -1.77 4.72
C ALA A 40 -8.65 -1.23 4.75
N ALA A 41 -8.31 -0.45 5.78
CA ALA A 41 -6.93 0.02 5.98
C ALA A 41 -5.96 -1.12 6.29
N LEU A 42 -6.35 -2.09 7.12
CA LEU A 42 -5.53 -3.28 7.38
C LEU A 42 -5.28 -4.06 6.09
N LYS A 43 -6.32 -4.27 5.28
CA LYS A 43 -6.21 -4.96 3.98
C LYS A 43 -5.29 -4.20 3.02
N ALA A 44 -5.48 -2.88 2.89
CA ALA A 44 -4.65 -2.04 2.04
C ALA A 44 -3.19 -2.05 2.47
N LEU A 45 -2.91 -2.06 3.78
CA LEU A 45 -1.55 -2.14 4.31
C LEU A 45 -0.89 -3.46 3.92
N VAL A 46 -1.61 -4.58 4.05
CA VAL A 46 -1.12 -5.91 3.66
C VAL A 46 -0.84 -5.97 2.16
N GLU A 47 -1.76 -5.48 1.32
CA GLU A 47 -1.58 -5.45 -0.13
C GLU A 47 -0.36 -4.62 -0.54
N ALA A 48 -0.18 -3.44 0.06
CA ALA A 48 0.98 -2.58 -0.19
C ALA A 48 2.29 -3.25 0.28
N ALA A 49 2.28 -3.89 1.45
CA ALA A 49 3.44 -4.56 2.01
C ALA A 49 3.84 -5.81 1.21
N ASP A 50 2.88 -6.64 0.79
CA ASP A 50 3.11 -7.79 -0.10
C ASP A 50 3.65 -7.36 -1.47
N ALA A 51 3.15 -6.24 -1.99
CA ALA A 51 3.66 -5.63 -3.22
C ALA A 51 5.05 -5.00 -3.06
N ARG A 52 5.54 -4.83 -1.81
CA ARG A 52 6.76 -4.08 -1.47
C ARG A 52 6.73 -2.65 -2.02
N ASP A 53 5.56 -2.04 -2.00
CA ASP A 53 5.35 -0.65 -2.42
C ASP A 53 5.57 0.28 -1.22
N ASP A 54 6.82 0.72 -1.04
CA ASP A 54 7.23 1.60 0.05
C ASP A 54 6.42 2.92 0.06
N GLU A 55 6.01 3.43 -1.10
CA GLU A 55 5.22 4.67 -1.15
C GLU A 55 3.78 4.45 -0.68
N ALA A 56 3.16 3.33 -1.08
CA ALA A 56 1.84 2.95 -0.60
C ALA A 56 1.86 2.64 0.90
N VAL A 57 2.87 1.91 1.39
CA VAL A 57 3.06 1.67 2.83
C VAL A 57 3.21 2.99 3.59
N ARG A 58 4.02 3.93 3.09
CA ARG A 58 4.20 5.25 3.70
C ARG A 58 2.89 6.00 3.91
N LYS A 59 1.95 5.91 2.97
CA LYS A 59 0.61 6.56 3.06
C LYS A 59 -0.31 5.88 4.08
N LEU A 60 -0.03 4.63 4.42
CA LEU A 60 -0.85 3.79 5.30
C LEU A 60 -0.28 3.66 6.71
N VAL A 61 0.84 4.31 7.02
CA VAL A 61 1.43 4.33 8.36
C VAL A 61 1.46 5.73 8.94
N CYS A 62 1.40 5.81 10.28
CA CYS A 62 1.62 7.04 11.03
C CYS A 62 2.93 7.73 10.56
N PRO A 63 2.90 9.00 10.09
CA PRO A 63 4.08 9.67 9.53
C PRO A 63 5.29 9.71 10.46
N GLU A 64 5.06 9.83 11.77
CA GLU A 64 6.12 9.84 12.79
C GLU A 64 6.80 8.47 12.99
N ARG A 65 6.22 7.41 12.41
CA ARG A 65 6.78 6.06 12.41
C ARG A 65 7.56 5.75 11.14
N TRP A 66 7.33 6.50 10.06
CA TRP A 66 8.00 6.29 8.78
C TRP A 66 9.50 6.61 8.86
N SER A 67 10.31 5.80 8.20
CA SER A 67 11.74 6.05 8.02
C SER A 67 12.22 5.39 6.72
N GLU A 68 12.88 6.16 5.86
CA GLU A 68 13.46 5.67 4.60
C GLU A 68 14.48 4.53 4.84
N ALA A 69 15.15 4.52 6.01
CA ALA A 69 16.09 3.48 6.41
C ALA A 69 15.41 2.16 6.83
N ARG A 70 14.08 2.14 6.93
CA ARG A 70 13.27 0.97 7.30
C ARG A 70 12.26 0.59 6.20
N THR A 71 12.51 1.02 4.97
CA THR A 71 11.78 0.55 3.79
C THR A 71 12.13 -0.90 3.47
N PHE A 72 11.29 -1.59 2.70
CA PHE A 72 11.63 -2.91 2.18
C PHE A 72 12.88 -2.84 1.31
N ALA A 73 12.96 -1.83 0.43
CA ALA A 73 14.12 -1.63 -0.43
C ALA A 73 15.41 -1.43 0.37
N ALA A 74 15.41 -0.58 1.41
CA ALA A 74 16.59 -0.35 2.23
C ALA A 74 17.01 -1.61 3.00
N LYS A 75 16.07 -2.32 3.63
CA LYS A 75 16.39 -3.54 4.39
C LYS A 75 16.83 -4.69 3.51
N GLN A 76 16.29 -4.82 2.30
CA GLN A 76 16.79 -5.80 1.34
C GLN A 76 18.22 -5.48 0.88
N ALA A 77 18.53 -4.21 0.62
CA ALA A 77 19.88 -3.79 0.25
C ALA A 77 20.88 -3.97 1.40
N GLU A 78 20.46 -3.76 2.65
CA GLU A 78 21.27 -4.05 3.85
C GLU A 78 21.50 -5.55 4.02
N ALA A 79 20.46 -6.38 3.89
CA ALA A 79 20.56 -7.83 3.99
C ALA A 79 21.54 -8.43 2.95
N ALA A 80 21.50 -7.91 1.72
CA ALA A 80 22.38 -8.34 0.64
C ALA A 80 23.89 -8.08 0.91
N GLN A 81 24.21 -7.18 1.86
CA GLN A 81 25.61 -6.95 2.27
C GLN A 81 26.17 -8.08 3.13
N PHE A 82 25.29 -8.82 3.83
CA PHE A 82 25.68 -9.98 4.64
C PHE A 82 25.83 -11.24 3.79
N ASP A 83 24.88 -11.49 2.89
CA ASP A 83 24.94 -12.55 1.89
C ASP A 83 24.13 -12.09 0.66
N PRO A 84 24.71 -12.08 -0.56
CA PRO A 84 24.00 -11.66 -1.78
C PRO A 84 22.70 -12.43 -2.06
N ARG A 85 22.57 -13.67 -1.57
CA ARG A 85 21.36 -14.49 -1.74
C ARG A 85 20.17 -13.93 -0.96
N LEU A 86 20.42 -13.09 0.05
CA LEU A 86 19.38 -12.40 0.82
C LEU A 86 18.75 -11.24 0.04
N ALA A 87 19.27 -10.89 -1.14
CA ALA A 87 18.67 -9.89 -2.02
C ALA A 87 17.24 -10.26 -2.46
N ASP A 88 16.81 -11.52 -2.29
CA ASP A 88 15.47 -11.98 -2.63
C ASP A 88 14.58 -12.27 -1.40
N ILE A 89 15.00 -11.91 -0.19
CA ILE A 89 14.18 -12.08 1.01
C ILE A 89 12.85 -11.34 0.86
N ARG A 90 11.76 -11.98 1.29
CA ARG A 90 10.40 -11.43 1.21
C ARG A 90 9.67 -11.62 2.52
N TYR A 91 8.80 -10.65 2.81
CA TYR A 91 7.82 -10.75 3.88
C TYR A 91 6.46 -10.93 3.22
N ARG A 92 5.79 -12.04 3.50
CA ARG A 92 4.40 -12.25 3.12
C ARG A 92 3.50 -11.91 4.30
N PHE A 93 2.50 -11.09 4.04
CA PHE A 93 1.56 -10.60 5.04
C PHE A 93 0.20 -11.25 4.83
N THR A 94 -0.55 -11.40 5.92
CA THR A 94 -1.96 -11.83 5.84
C THR A 94 -2.77 -11.06 6.86
N ALA A 95 -3.74 -10.27 6.38
CA ALA A 95 -4.72 -9.65 7.25
C ALA A 95 -5.63 -10.72 7.84
N LYS A 96 -5.79 -10.69 9.17
CA LYS A 96 -6.73 -11.57 9.87
C LYS A 96 -7.98 -10.79 10.22
N GLU A 97 -8.07 -10.32 11.45
CA GLU A 97 -9.23 -9.65 11.99
C GLU A 97 -8.87 -8.29 12.58
N VAL A 98 -9.89 -7.47 12.76
CA VAL A 98 -9.81 -6.21 13.50
C VAL A 98 -10.64 -6.34 14.77
N ARG A 99 -10.05 -5.94 15.90
CA ARG A 99 -10.64 -5.98 17.24
C ARG A 99 -10.59 -4.61 17.92
N ASP A 100 -11.18 -4.51 19.10
CA ASP A 100 -11.13 -3.33 19.98
C ASP A 100 -11.54 -2.02 19.28
N ARG A 101 -12.53 -2.12 18.39
CA ARG A 101 -12.92 -1.02 17.51
C ARG A 101 -13.66 0.08 18.28
N THR A 102 -13.25 1.30 17.99
CA THR A 102 -13.89 2.55 18.38
C THR A 102 -14.02 3.45 17.14
N ASP A 103 -14.54 4.67 17.31
CA ASP A 103 -14.65 5.63 16.21
C ASP A 103 -13.30 6.17 15.71
N THR A 104 -12.24 6.02 16.51
CA THR A 104 -10.91 6.63 16.24
C THR A 104 -9.73 5.66 16.35
N ALA A 105 -9.95 4.46 16.88
CA ALA A 105 -8.91 3.45 17.07
C ALA A 105 -9.45 2.03 16.89
N ALA A 106 -8.59 1.12 16.45
CA ALA A 106 -8.83 -0.31 16.40
C ALA A 106 -7.49 -1.06 16.46
N THR A 107 -7.54 -2.37 16.67
CA THR A 107 -6.37 -3.25 16.66
C THR A 107 -6.49 -4.22 15.49
N GLY A 108 -5.57 -4.17 14.53
CA GLY A 108 -5.47 -5.16 13.45
C GLY A 108 -4.57 -6.33 13.86
N LEU A 109 -4.92 -7.53 13.44
CA LEU A 109 -4.07 -8.71 13.56
C LEU A 109 -3.50 -9.08 12.19
N LEU A 110 -2.18 -9.24 12.13
CA LEU A 110 -1.43 -9.58 10.92
C LEU A 110 -0.65 -10.86 11.15
N ASP A 111 -0.63 -11.76 10.17
CA ASP A 111 0.42 -12.76 10.10
C ASP A 111 1.53 -12.29 9.18
N VAL A 112 2.77 -12.62 9.53
CA VAL A 112 3.96 -12.37 8.72
C VAL A 112 4.76 -13.66 8.60
N GLU A 113 5.10 -14.00 7.36
CA GLU A 113 5.97 -15.11 6.99
C GLU A 113 7.19 -14.53 6.27
N VAL A 114 8.38 -15.05 6.56
CA VAL A 114 9.61 -14.66 5.86
C VAL A 114 9.97 -15.76 4.88
N GLU A 115 10.09 -15.39 3.60
CA GLU A 115 10.45 -16.29 2.51
C GLU A 115 11.82 -15.91 1.93
N GLY A 116 12.47 -16.87 1.28
CA GLY A 116 13.74 -16.63 0.58
C GLY A 116 14.98 -16.60 1.48
N LEU A 117 14.86 -17.04 2.74
CA LEU A 117 16.00 -17.22 3.63
C LEU A 117 16.73 -18.55 3.31
N PRO A 118 18.02 -18.55 2.96
CA PRO A 118 18.78 -19.78 2.77
C PRO A 118 18.97 -20.54 4.09
N ASP A 119 18.85 -21.87 4.06
CA ASP A 119 19.04 -22.73 5.24
C ASP A 119 20.51 -22.81 5.72
N ASP A 120 21.45 -22.43 4.85
CA ASP A 120 22.89 -22.60 5.02
C ASP A 120 23.65 -21.27 5.14
N LEU A 121 23.01 -20.23 5.67
CA LEU A 121 23.66 -18.95 5.93
C LEU A 121 24.84 -19.09 6.90
N SER A 122 25.90 -18.30 6.68
CA SER A 122 27.03 -18.27 7.61
C SER A 122 26.61 -17.73 8.99
N PRO A 123 27.36 -18.02 10.06
CA PRO A 123 27.08 -17.45 11.38
C PRO A 123 27.09 -15.91 11.40
N GLU A 124 27.94 -15.29 10.59
CA GLU A 124 28.02 -13.84 10.44
C GLU A 124 26.77 -13.28 9.77
N ALA A 125 26.26 -13.96 8.72
CA ALA A 125 25.04 -13.55 8.05
C ALA A 125 23.80 -13.70 8.93
N HIS A 126 23.71 -14.79 9.72
CA HIS A 126 22.68 -14.93 10.75
C HIS A 126 22.74 -13.80 11.77
N SER A 127 23.91 -13.53 12.33
CA SER A 127 24.09 -12.47 13.33
C SER A 127 23.76 -11.09 12.77
N GLY A 128 24.09 -10.84 11.50
CA GLY A 128 23.75 -9.61 10.79
C GLY A 128 22.24 -9.44 10.67
N LEU A 129 21.54 -10.46 10.17
CA LEU A 129 20.07 -10.46 10.04
C LEU A 129 19.36 -10.29 11.39
N ASP A 130 19.84 -10.95 12.45
CA ASP A 130 19.25 -10.85 13.79
C ASP A 130 19.42 -9.44 14.40
N ALA A 131 20.49 -8.74 14.04
CA ALA A 131 20.75 -7.38 14.48
C ALA A 131 20.02 -6.31 13.64
N MET A 132 19.59 -6.65 12.43
CA MET A 132 18.86 -5.75 11.56
C MET A 132 17.47 -5.44 12.10
N GLU A 133 17.06 -4.18 12.00
CA GLU A 133 15.66 -3.83 12.20
C GLU A 133 14.81 -4.32 11.03
N ALA A 134 13.62 -4.84 11.33
CA ALA A 134 12.67 -5.24 10.30
C ALA A 134 12.12 -4.01 9.53
N PRO A 135 11.72 -4.17 8.26
CA PRO A 135 11.09 -3.10 7.50
C PRO A 135 9.74 -2.69 8.09
N ILE A 136 9.24 -1.51 7.73
CA ILE A 136 7.89 -1.06 8.04
C ILE A 136 6.93 -1.72 7.04
N PRO A 137 5.79 -2.32 7.47
CA PRO A 137 5.20 -2.23 8.81
C PRO A 137 5.60 -3.33 9.81
N VAL A 138 6.46 -4.29 9.46
CA VAL A 138 6.87 -5.39 10.36
C VAL A 138 7.40 -4.86 11.70
N SER A 139 8.25 -3.84 11.68
CA SER A 139 8.80 -3.22 12.89
C SER A 139 7.79 -2.43 13.73
N LEU A 140 6.57 -2.21 13.21
CA LEU A 140 5.47 -1.59 13.94
C LEU A 140 4.60 -2.61 14.67
N LEU A 141 4.76 -3.91 14.37
CA LEU A 141 3.98 -4.95 15.02
C LEU A 141 4.29 -4.98 16.52
N GLY A 142 3.23 -4.96 17.30
CA GLY A 142 3.26 -5.20 18.73
C GLY A 142 3.41 -6.69 19.07
N PRO A 143 3.31 -7.04 20.37
CA PRO A 143 3.19 -8.44 20.76
C PRO A 143 1.99 -9.09 20.05
N ASP A 144 2.09 -10.41 19.87
CA ASP A 144 1.05 -11.22 19.25
C ASP A 144 0.68 -10.80 17.81
N ARG A 145 1.62 -10.16 17.10
CA ARG A 145 1.49 -9.73 15.71
C ARG A 145 0.34 -8.72 15.48
N THR A 146 0.09 -7.90 16.48
CA THR A 146 -0.94 -6.85 16.42
C THR A 146 -0.38 -5.55 15.87
N ILE A 147 -1.23 -4.74 15.26
CA ILE A 147 -0.91 -3.38 14.82
C ILE A 147 -2.02 -2.42 15.22
N LYS A 148 -1.68 -1.24 15.74
CA LYS A 148 -2.70 -0.24 16.04
C LYS A 148 -3.14 0.45 14.77
N LEU A 149 -4.44 0.62 14.60
CA LEU A 149 -5.04 1.39 13.52
C LEU A 149 -5.68 2.62 14.15
N VAL A 150 -5.31 3.80 13.65
CA VAL A 150 -5.78 5.08 14.18
C VAL A 150 -6.39 5.89 13.05
N LYS A 151 -7.53 6.53 13.33
CA LYS A 151 -8.18 7.43 12.39
C LYS A 151 -7.49 8.80 12.41
N GLN A 152 -6.92 9.21 11.28
CA GLN A 152 -6.37 10.54 11.03
C GLN A 152 -7.20 11.24 9.95
N GLY A 153 -8.02 12.22 10.35
CA GLY A 153 -9.03 12.80 9.46
C GLY A 153 -10.03 11.74 9.03
N ASP A 154 -10.15 11.51 7.73
CA ASP A 154 -11.02 10.48 7.15
C ASP A 154 -10.30 9.17 6.83
N THR A 155 -8.99 9.08 7.09
CA THR A 155 -8.17 7.91 6.77
C THR A 155 -7.82 7.11 8.02
N TRP A 156 -7.74 5.79 7.89
CA TRP A 156 -7.19 4.91 8.92
C TRP A 156 -5.74 4.55 8.57
N VAL A 157 -4.82 4.77 9.52
CA VAL A 157 -3.39 4.50 9.34
C VAL A 157 -2.86 3.60 10.45
N ALA A 158 -1.80 2.86 10.14
CA ALA A 158 -1.15 1.93 11.03
C ALA A 158 -0.05 2.58 11.88
N CYS A 159 -0.11 2.33 13.17
CA CYS A 159 0.73 2.94 14.19
C CYS A 159 1.17 1.86 15.20
N ARG A 160 2.09 2.22 16.10
CA ARG A 160 2.61 1.32 17.15
C ARG A 160 1.77 1.37 18.42
#